data_AF-A0A2V8SB82-F1
#
_entry.id   AF-A0A2V8SB82-F1
#
_cell.length_a   1.000
_cell.length_b   1.000
_cell.length_c   1.000
_cell.angle_alpha   90.00
_cell.angle_beta   90.00
_cell.angle_gamma   90.00
#
_symmetry.space_group_name_H-M   'P 1'
#
loop_
_entity.id
_entity.type
_entity.pdbx_description
1 polymer ?
#
loop_
_entity_poly.entity_id
_entity_poly.type
_entity_poly.pdbx_seq_one_letter_code
_entity_poly.pdbx_strand_id
1 'polypeptide(L)'
;MRAFLVRKEAKDHGTQRLIENDVPDGSRVAIVEDVVTTGGSTLQAIRNVEEAGLQVVVVISVVDREQGGDQALARYRYIPLYHKSDFGL
;
A
#
# COMPACT_ATOMS: atom_id res chain seq x y z
N MET A 1 -9.36 9.58 -12.81
CA MET A 1 -8.73 9.00 -11.60
C MET A 1 -7.26 9.41 -11.62
N ARG A 2 -6.71 9.92 -10.51
CA ARG A 2 -5.26 10.19 -10.40
C ARG A 2 -4.61 8.99 -9.73
N ALA A 3 -3.46 8.56 -10.22
CA ALA A 3 -2.71 7.44 -9.66
C ALA A 3 -1.27 7.88 -9.38
N PHE A 4 -0.69 7.30 -8.33
CA PHE A 4 0.70 7.50 -7.94
C PHE A 4 1.35 6.13 -7.73
N LEU A 5 2.66 6.09 -7.86
CA LEU A 5 3.46 4.89 -7.59
C LEU A 5 4.29 5.14 -6.33
N VAL A 6 4.33 4.16 -5.43
CA VAL A 6 5.25 4.17 -4.29
C VAL A 6 6.44 3.29 -4.62
N ARG A 7 7.63 3.88 -4.65
CA ARG A 7 8.88 3.14 -4.84
C ARG A 7 9.34 2.50 -3.53
N LYS A 8 10.03 1.37 -3.64
CA LYS A 8 10.71 0.71 -2.51
C LYS A 8 11.92 1.50 -2.02
N GLU A 9 12.63 2.16 -2.93
CA GLU A 9 13.84 2.94 -2.65
C GLU A 9 13.81 4.26 -3.45
N ALA A 10 14.47 5.28 -2.91
CA ALA A 10 14.61 6.56 -3.58
C ALA A 10 15.56 6.46 -4.77
N LYS A 11 15.42 7.35 -5.76
CA LYS A 11 16.41 7.45 -6.85
C LYS A 11 17.74 7.95 -6.31
N ASP A 12 18.84 7.38 -6.82
CA ASP A 12 20.22 7.75 -6.47
C ASP A 12 20.63 9.15 -6.99
N HIS A 13 19.90 9.68 -7.98
CA HIS A 13 20.10 11.01 -8.56
C HIS A 13 18.77 11.75 -8.74
N GLY A 14 18.70 12.99 -8.22
CA GLY A 14 17.52 13.87 -8.26
C GLY A 14 16.88 14.11 -6.90
N THR A 15 15.68 14.69 -6.87
CA THR A 15 14.86 14.76 -5.66
C THR A 15 14.52 13.32 -5.25
N GLN A 16 14.93 12.90 -4.05
CA GLN A 16 14.82 11.53 -3.50
C GLN A 16 13.34 11.15 -3.20
N ARG A 17 12.43 11.40 -4.14
CA ARG A 17 10.99 11.19 -3.99
C ARG A 17 10.66 9.71 -4.11
N LEU A 18 9.98 9.20 -3.08
CA LEU A 18 9.44 7.83 -3.04
C LEU A 18 8.06 7.74 -3.71
N ILE A 19 7.40 8.88 -3.94
CA ILE A 19 6.10 8.98 -4.61
C ILE A 19 6.28 9.60 -5.98
N GLU A 20 5.79 8.90 -7.00
CA GLU A 20 5.73 9.40 -8.37
C GLU A 20 4.36 10.02 -8.67
N ASN A 21 4.38 11.05 -9.52
CA ASN A 21 3.26 11.93 -9.85
C ASN A 21 2.88 12.90 -8.72
N ASP A 22 2.37 14.06 -9.11
CA ASP A 22 1.94 15.08 -8.14
C ASP A 22 0.57 14.69 -7.55
N VAL A 23 0.59 14.30 -6.29
CA VAL A 23 -0.60 14.13 -5.45
C VAL A 23 -0.66 15.35 -4.53
N PRO A 24 -1.79 16.11 -4.51
CA PRO A 24 -1.90 17.26 -3.61
C PRO A 24 -1.72 16.86 -2.15
N ASP A 25 -1.03 17.68 -1.37
CA ASP A 25 -0.85 17.51 0.07
C ASP A 25 -2.20 17.30 0.78
N GLY A 26 -2.22 16.41 1.77
CA GLY A 26 -3.43 16.07 2.53
C GLY A 26 -4.45 15.24 1.75
N SER A 27 -4.15 14.80 0.51
CA SER A 27 -5.09 13.96 -0.24
C SER A 27 -5.35 12.63 0.48
N ARG A 28 -6.63 12.23 0.47
CA ARG A 28 -7.07 10.90 0.90
C ARG A 28 -6.84 9.90 -0.21
N VAL A 29 -6.08 8.85 0.07
CA VAL A 29 -5.62 7.88 -0.94
C VAL A 29 -5.92 6.44 -0.53
N ALA A 30 -6.08 5.59 -1.55
CA ALA A 30 -6.14 4.14 -1.39
C ALA A 30 -4.79 3.54 -1.78
N ILE A 31 -4.30 2.58 -1.00
CA ILE A 31 -3.19 1.72 -1.41
C ILE A 31 -3.78 0.47 -2.07
N VAL A 32 -3.26 0.12 -3.24
CA VAL A 32 -3.70 -1.04 -4.02
C VAL A 32 -2.51 -1.95 -4.26
N GLU A 33 -2.66 -3.23 -3.88
CA GLU A 33 -1.66 -4.29 -4.04
C GLU A 33 -2.25 -5.43 -4.88
N ASP A 34 -1.39 -6.14 -5.60
CA ASP A 34 -1.77 -7.39 -6.26
C ASP A 34 -1.92 -8.51 -5.23
N VAL A 35 -0.90 -8.71 -4.40
CA VAL A 35 -0.84 -9.81 -3.42
C VAL A 35 -0.23 -9.31 -2.11
N VAL A 36 -0.93 -9.59 -1.02
CA VAL A 36 -0.40 -9.38 0.34
C VAL A 36 -0.03 -10.73 0.95
N THR A 37 1.20 -10.85 1.43
CA THR A 37 1.69 -12.01 2.20
C THR A 37 1.73 -11.70 3.69
N THR A 38 2.85 -11.16 4.17
CA THR A 38 3.04 -10.76 5.57
C THR A 38 2.64 -9.30 5.81
N GLY A 39 2.33 -8.54 4.75
CA GLY A 39 1.99 -7.10 4.82
C GLY A 39 3.18 -6.15 4.98
N GLY A 40 4.42 -6.65 5.11
CA GLY A 40 5.59 -5.81 5.39
C GLY A 40 5.89 -4.76 4.32
N SER A 41 5.82 -5.12 3.04
CA SER A 41 6.02 -4.18 1.93
C SER A 41 4.93 -3.10 1.89
N THR A 42 3.69 -3.51 2.08
CA THR A 42 2.53 -2.60 2.09
C THR A 42 2.62 -1.62 3.25
N LEU A 43 3.02 -2.07 4.45
CA LEU A 43 3.29 -1.17 5.58
C LEU A 43 4.41 -0.16 5.29
N GLN A 44 5.47 -0.57 4.59
CA GLN A 44 6.52 0.38 4.17
C GLN A 44 5.96 1.41 3.18
N ALA A 45 5.15 0.98 2.22
CA ALA A 45 4.52 1.89 1.27
C ALA A 45 3.59 2.88 1.97
N ILE A 46 2.77 2.42 2.92
CA ILE A 46 1.90 3.28 3.74
C ILE A 46 2.71 4.32 4.50
N ARG A 47 3.81 3.93 5.17
CA ARG A 47 4.68 4.87 5.86
C ARG A 47 5.20 5.96 4.93
N ASN A 48 5.73 5.58 3.77
CA ASN A 48 6.25 6.53 2.79
C ASN A 48 5.15 7.51 2.30
N VAL A 49 3.91 7.03 2.17
CA VAL A 49 2.74 7.83 1.75
C VAL A 49 2.31 8.81 2.84
N GLU A 50 2.26 8.35 4.09
CA GLU A 50 1.91 9.19 5.25
C GLU A 50 3.00 10.24 5.54
N GLU A 51 4.29 9.87 5.43
CA GLU A 51 5.43 10.79 5.55
C GLU A 51 5.44 11.88 4.48
N ALA A 52 4.88 11.60 3.29
CA ALA A 52 4.67 12.60 2.25
C ALA A 52 3.42 13.47 2.46
N GLY A 53 2.75 13.37 3.61
CA GLY A 53 1.60 14.19 3.97
C GLY A 53 0.27 13.74 3.36
N LEU A 54 0.21 12.51 2.83
CA LEU A 54 -1.03 11.92 2.31
C LEU A 54 -1.74 11.10 3.40
N GLN A 55 -3.04 10.89 3.24
CA GLN A 55 -3.86 10.15 4.20
C GLN A 55 -4.31 8.82 3.61
N VAL A 56 -3.76 7.70 4.09
CA VAL A 56 -4.20 6.36 3.67
C VAL A 56 -5.54 6.04 4.34
N VAL A 57 -6.60 5.93 3.55
CA VAL A 57 -7.96 5.68 4.06
C VAL A 57 -8.42 4.24 3.90
N VAL A 58 -7.77 3.49 3.00
CA VAL A 58 -8.07 2.08 2.74
C VAL A 58 -6.86 1.42 2.08
N VAL A 59 -6.66 0.16 2.40
CA VAL A 59 -5.72 -0.74 1.72
C VAL A 59 -6.53 -1.83 1.05
N ILE A 60 -6.31 -2.07 -0.24
CA ILE A 60 -7.02 -3.07 -1.03
C ILE A 60 -5.98 -3.99 -1.65
N SER A 61 -6.18 -5.30 -1.54
CA SER A 61 -5.38 -6.29 -2.26
C SER A 61 -6.28 -7.14 -3.15
N VAL A 62 -5.75 -7.65 -4.25
CA VAL A 62 -6.50 -8.65 -5.03
C VAL A 62 -6.54 -9.97 -4.26
N VAL A 63 -5.41 -10.42 -3.71
CA VAL A 63 -5.33 -11.65 -2.91
C VAL A 63 -4.54 -11.43 -1.62
N ASP A 64 -5.14 -11.80 -0.48
CA ASP A 64 -4.38 -12.08 0.75
C ASP A 64 -3.95 -13.54 0.78
N ARG A 65 -2.67 -13.80 1.06
CA ARG A 65 -2.10 -15.16 1.12
C ARG A 65 -2.31 -15.86 2.45
N GLU A 66 -2.98 -15.23 3.40
CA GLU A 66 -3.23 -15.70 4.77
C GLU A 66 -1.91 -15.98 5.53
N GLN A 67 -0.91 -15.13 5.32
CA GLN A 67 0.45 -15.25 5.89
C GLN A 67 0.77 -14.17 6.93
N GLY A 68 -0.24 -13.51 7.49
CA GLY A 68 -0.06 -12.44 8.49
C GLY A 68 -0.48 -11.05 8.03
N GLY A 69 -0.95 -10.91 6.77
CA GLY A 69 -1.35 -9.63 6.17
C GLY A 69 -2.40 -8.88 6.98
N ASP A 70 -3.49 -9.54 7.35
CA ASP A 70 -4.56 -8.97 8.17
C ASP A 70 -4.05 -8.44 9.52
N GLN A 71 -3.19 -9.21 10.20
CA GLN A 71 -2.63 -8.81 11.49
C GLN A 71 -1.70 -7.60 11.33
N ALA A 72 -0.85 -7.60 10.30
CA ALA A 72 0.07 -6.52 10.00
C ALA A 72 -0.69 -5.22 9.67
N LEU A 73 -1.82 -5.32 8.96
CA LEU A 73 -2.60 -4.18 8.49
C LEU A 73 -3.80 -3.84 9.39
N ALA A 74 -3.95 -4.47 10.56
CA ALA A 74 -5.10 -4.32 11.46
C ALA A 74 -5.41 -2.88 11.92
N ARG A 75 -4.45 -1.96 11.82
CA ARG A 75 -4.64 -0.53 12.12
C ARG A 75 -5.31 0.25 10.99
N TYR A 76 -5.35 -0.33 9.80
CA TYR A 76 -5.90 0.26 8.59
C TYR A 76 -7.18 -0.46 8.22
N ARG A 77 -8.04 0.22 7.47
CA ARG A 77 -9.15 -0.46 6.78
C ARG A 77 -8.58 -1.27 5.63
N TYR A 78 -8.30 -2.54 5.87
CA TYR A 78 -7.80 -3.47 4.87
C TYR A 78 -8.94 -4.32 4.29
N ILE A 79 -8.99 -4.43 2.97
CA ILE A 79 -10.03 -5.15 2.22
C ILE A 79 -9.35 -6.01 1.13
N PRO A 80 -9.06 -7.29 1.41
CA PRO A 80 -8.70 -8.23 0.36
C PRO A 80 -9.94 -8.58 -0.47
N LEU A 81 -9.80 -8.65 -1.80
CA LEU A 81 -10.89 -9.13 -2.67
C LEU A 81 -11.07 -10.64 -2.54
N TYR A 82 -9.97 -11.36 -2.36
CA TYR A 82 -9.95 -12.80 -2.13
C TYR A 82 -8.91 -13.15 -1.06
N HIS A 83 -9.17 -14.21 -0.33
CA HIS A 83 -8.16 -14.94 0.44
C HIS A 83 -7.66 -16.11 -0.38
N LYS A 84 -6.45 -16.59 -0.07
CA LYS A 84 -5.88 -17.80 -0.68
C LYS A 84 -6.82 -19.00 -0.54
N SER A 85 -7.48 -19.14 0.62
CA SER A 85 -8.48 -20.15 0.90
C SER A 85 -9.70 -20.13 -0.06
N ASP A 86 -10.04 -18.99 -0.67
CA ASP A 86 -11.12 -18.89 -1.68
C ASP A 86 -10.81 -19.70 -2.95
N PHE A 87 -9.54 -20.02 -3.20
CA PHE A 87 -9.08 -20.83 -4.33
C PHE A 87 -8.81 -22.30 -3.95
N GLY A 88 -9.10 -22.71 -2.72
CA GLY A 88 -8.82 -24.06 -2.23
C GLY A 88 -7.33 -24.38 -2.05
N LEU A 89 -6.50 -23.35 -1.84
CA LEU A 89 -5.04 -23.45 -1.71
C LEU A 89 -4.56 -23.34 -0.28
#